data_AF-A0A366J1B5-F1
#
_entry.id   AF-A0A366J1B5-F1
#
_cell.length_a   1.000
_cell.length_b   1.000
_cell.length_c   1.000
_cell.angle_alpha   90.00
_cell.angle_beta   90.00
_cell.angle_gamma   90.00
#
_symmetry.space_group_name_H-M   'P 1'
#
loop_
_entity.id
_entity.type
_entity.pdbx_description
1 polymer ?
#
loop_
_entity_poly.entity_id
_entity_poly.type
_entity_poly.pdbx_seq_one_letter_code
_entity_poly.pdbx_strand_id
1 'polypeptide(L)'
;MDSQALTIELDGEQFEAVLDGNLLSSLLSQGADVRYGCRAGACGVCRLYDGSNGESILSCQTAVTSSMSLTRQIPAESSIFSVLAHNSVSDDSIGLALLGPSDESFGDRVSVSFSFKNFPGDLAHFHECMAVNPAGAPLKVVLQKSHFSDEDWLKALSLSPDDRMFVQLSTGVRKGRLLFEMDIADAPVVVISSPENAVFEPYWRDALLDFTSSFLGHYTLFACNDLTLSLADDELIAFLQKALADSDSTSLQLIYHGQKLSAQDWNVLLRPLRIHPNQLYFVR
;
A
#
# COMPACT_ATOMS: atom_id res chain seq x y z
N MET A 1 37.83 21.46 14.06
CA MET A 1 37.48 20.03 14.22
C MET A 1 37.07 19.60 12.84
N ASP A 2 37.86 18.75 12.19
CA ASP A 2 37.54 18.29 10.85
C ASP A 2 36.38 17.30 10.96
N SER A 3 35.21 17.72 10.51
CA SER A 3 34.03 16.87 10.40
C SER A 3 34.36 15.74 9.43
N GLN A 4 34.46 14.51 9.95
CA GLN A 4 34.70 13.33 9.15
C GLN A 4 33.52 13.14 8.19
N ALA A 5 33.80 13.17 6.89
CA ALA A 5 32.81 12.91 5.85
C ALA A 5 32.72 11.39 5.59
N LEU A 6 31.50 10.89 5.45
CA LEU A 6 31.17 9.53 5.08
C LEU A 6 30.42 9.54 3.75
N THR A 7 30.71 8.55 2.90
CA THR A 7 29.99 8.38 1.64
C THR A 7 28.71 7.60 1.86
N ILE A 8 27.58 8.17 1.43
CA ILE A 8 26.28 7.51 1.33
C ILE A 8 25.99 7.30 -0.13
N GLU A 9 25.79 6.05 -0.53
CA GLU A 9 25.29 5.72 -1.86
C GLU A 9 23.76 5.68 -1.81
N LEU A 10 23.07 6.34 -2.73
CA LEU A 10 21.62 6.34 -2.87
C LEU A 10 21.27 6.07 -4.34
N ASP A 11 20.68 4.90 -4.62
CA ASP A 11 20.35 4.44 -5.98
C ASP A 11 21.54 4.53 -6.97
N GLY A 12 22.75 4.22 -6.49
CA GLY A 12 23.98 4.26 -7.28
C GLY A 12 24.64 5.64 -7.37
N GLU A 13 24.00 6.70 -6.85
CA GLU A 13 24.60 8.03 -6.75
C GLU A 13 25.31 8.21 -5.40
N GLN A 14 26.48 8.85 -5.39
CA GLN A 14 27.29 9.03 -4.19
C GLN A 14 27.11 10.44 -3.61
N PHE A 15 26.86 10.50 -2.30
CA PHE A 15 26.66 11.73 -1.53
C PHE A 15 27.62 11.77 -0.33
N GLU A 16 28.18 12.93 -0.04
CA GLU A 16 28.97 13.13 1.18
C GLU A 16 28.06 13.57 2.33
N ALA A 17 28.14 12.86 3.45
CA ALA A 17 27.42 13.15 4.67
C ALA A 17 28.38 13.34 5.84
N VAL A 18 28.00 14.20 6.79
CA VAL A 18 28.81 14.45 7.99
C VAL A 18 28.55 13.36 9.01
N LEU A 19 29.60 12.76 9.57
CA LEU A 19 29.51 11.81 10.68
C LEU A 19 28.68 12.40 11.84
N ASP A 20 27.81 11.58 12.42
CA ASP A 20 26.80 11.93 13.43
C ASP A 20 25.74 12.96 12.98
N GLY A 21 25.83 13.43 11.73
CA GLY A 21 24.84 14.28 11.10
C GLY A 21 23.54 13.53 10.81
N ASN A 22 22.45 14.28 10.69
CA ASN A 22 21.16 13.72 10.27
C ASN A 22 21.22 13.30 8.79
N LEU A 23 20.82 12.05 8.49
CA LEU A 23 20.91 11.48 7.15
C LEU A 23 20.07 12.25 6.12
N LEU A 24 18.80 12.56 6.43
CA LEU A 24 17.93 13.33 5.53
C LEU A 24 18.53 14.71 5.22
N SER A 25 18.99 15.41 6.26
CA SER A 25 19.56 16.76 6.09
C SER A 25 20.83 16.73 5.23
N SER A 26 21.68 15.70 5.42
CA SER A 26 22.90 15.50 4.64
C SER A 26 22.58 15.25 3.16
N LEU A 27 21.66 14.32 2.87
CA LEU A 27 21.24 13.99 1.51
C LEU A 27 20.63 15.21 0.79
N LEU A 28 19.69 15.91 1.43
CA LEU A 28 19.06 17.10 0.85
C LEU A 28 20.06 18.24 0.59
N SER A 29 21.06 18.41 1.46
CA SER A 29 22.07 19.47 1.31
C SER A 29 22.95 19.27 0.07
N GLN A 30 23.10 18.02 -0.37
CA GLN A 30 23.84 17.63 -1.56
C GLN A 30 22.93 17.50 -2.81
N GLY A 31 21.64 17.85 -2.69
CA GLY A 31 20.69 17.82 -3.79
C GLY A 31 20.08 16.45 -4.09
N ALA A 32 20.21 15.46 -3.20
CA ALA A 32 19.56 14.16 -3.37
C ALA A 32 18.04 14.30 -3.36
N ASP A 33 17.36 13.65 -4.31
CA ASP A 33 15.89 13.61 -4.35
C ASP A 33 15.34 12.55 -3.39
N VAL A 34 15.23 12.93 -2.11
CA VAL A 34 14.61 12.12 -1.06
C VAL A 34 13.25 12.72 -0.72
N ARG A 35 12.19 11.93 -0.78
CA ARG A 35 10.86 12.39 -0.35
C ARG A 35 10.86 12.66 1.16
N TYR A 36 10.21 13.72 1.61
CA TYR A 36 10.05 13.99 3.04
C TYR A 36 8.74 14.75 3.30
N GLY A 37 8.26 14.65 4.54
CA GLY A 37 7.07 15.35 5.02
C GLY A 37 7.32 15.99 6.38
N CYS A 38 6.95 15.29 7.45
CA CYS A 38 6.96 15.83 8.82
C CYS A 38 8.36 16.05 9.42
N ARG A 39 9.41 15.42 8.87
CA ARG A 39 10.77 15.37 9.43
C ARG A 39 10.89 14.90 10.90
N ALA A 40 9.81 14.36 11.46
CA ALA A 40 9.70 13.87 12.84
C ALA A 40 9.44 12.35 12.91
N GLY A 41 9.67 11.63 11.81
CA GLY A 41 9.44 10.18 11.71
C GLY A 41 7.99 9.76 11.51
N ALA A 42 7.02 10.53 11.99
CA ALA A 42 5.60 10.16 12.01
C ALA A 42 5.00 9.84 10.62
N CYS A 43 5.34 10.59 9.58
CA CYS A 43 4.72 10.42 8.26
C CYS A 43 5.29 9.25 7.45
N GLY A 44 6.43 8.67 7.83
CA GLY A 44 7.08 7.58 7.08
C GLY A 44 7.60 7.91 5.66
N VAL A 45 7.25 9.07 5.08
CA VAL A 45 7.58 9.48 3.69
C VAL A 45 9.08 9.44 3.37
N CYS A 46 9.95 9.67 4.35
CA CYS A 46 11.41 9.72 4.14
C CYS A 46 12.10 8.37 4.32
N ARG A 47 11.36 7.27 4.15
CA ARG A 47 11.90 5.92 4.28
C ARG A 47 12.84 5.60 3.12
N LEU A 48 14.00 5.06 3.47
CA LEU A 48 15.00 4.50 2.55
C LEU A 48 15.27 3.05 2.99
N TYR A 49 15.84 2.26 2.10
CA TYR A 49 16.12 0.85 2.34
C TYR A 49 17.60 0.57 2.14
N ASP A 50 18.21 -0.21 3.04
CA ASP A 50 19.55 -0.75 2.84
C ASP A 50 19.52 -1.75 1.69
N GLY A 51 20.27 -1.46 0.63
CA GLY A 51 20.35 -2.30 -0.57
C GLY A 51 20.99 -3.67 -0.31
N SER A 52 21.66 -3.85 0.82
CA SER A 52 22.41 -5.06 1.19
C SER A 52 21.61 -6.00 2.08
N ASN A 53 20.86 -5.42 3.04
CA ASN A 53 20.22 -6.18 4.13
C ASN A 53 18.69 -6.04 4.14
N GLY A 54 18.12 -5.20 3.27
CA GLY A 54 16.68 -4.96 3.19
C GLY A 54 16.10 -4.15 4.35
N GLU A 55 16.90 -3.79 5.36
CA GLU A 55 16.43 -3.00 6.50
C GLU A 55 15.95 -1.62 6.03
N SER A 56 14.83 -1.17 6.57
CA SER A 56 14.30 0.15 6.25
C SER A 56 14.61 1.16 7.34
N ILE A 57 15.02 2.36 6.94
CA ILE A 57 15.37 3.46 7.83
C ILE A 57 14.56 4.70 7.51
N LEU A 58 14.19 5.46 8.54
CA LEU A 58 13.60 6.78 8.35
C LEU A 58 14.75 7.79 8.31
N SER A 59 15.11 8.28 7.12
CA SER A 59 16.26 9.19 6.97
C SER A 59 16.21 10.43 7.88
N CYS A 60 15.01 10.92 8.25
CA CYS A 60 14.87 12.03 9.18
C CYS A 60 15.14 11.68 10.65
N GLN A 61 15.14 10.40 11.03
CA GLN A 61 15.40 9.90 12.39
C GLN A 61 16.74 9.16 12.49
N THR A 62 17.48 9.03 11.39
CA THR A 62 18.75 8.30 11.35
C THR A 62 19.94 9.26 11.40
N ALA A 63 20.87 9.02 12.32
CA ALA A 63 22.19 9.64 12.34
C ALA A 63 23.16 8.85 11.46
N VAL A 64 24.07 9.55 10.79
CA VAL A 64 25.08 8.94 9.92
C VAL A 64 26.24 8.44 10.75
N THR A 65 26.30 7.14 11.01
CA THR A 65 27.35 6.51 11.84
C THR A 65 28.37 5.71 11.01
N SER A 66 28.03 5.36 9.77
CA SER A 66 28.89 4.66 8.81
C SER A 66 28.50 5.01 7.39
N SER A 67 29.33 4.62 6.42
CA SER A 67 28.89 4.54 5.03
C SER A 67 27.71 3.60 4.88
N MET A 68 26.80 3.91 3.97
CA MET A 68 25.56 3.16 3.71
C MET A 68 25.33 3.08 2.21
N SER A 69 24.75 1.96 1.74
CA SER A 69 24.22 1.84 0.38
C SER A 69 22.71 1.71 0.48
N LEU A 70 22.02 2.76 0.06
CA LEU A 70 20.59 2.95 0.26
C LEU A 70 19.88 2.99 -1.09
N THR A 71 18.60 2.65 -1.07
CA THR A 71 17.71 2.80 -2.21
C THR A 71 16.38 3.41 -1.78
N ARG A 72 15.77 4.16 -2.70
CA ARG A 72 14.38 4.63 -2.56
C ARG A 72 13.37 3.55 -2.92
N GLN A 73 13.79 2.52 -3.66
CA GLN A 73 12.94 1.42 -4.08
C GLN A 73 12.84 0.40 -2.94
N ILE A 74 11.65 -0.14 -2.72
CA ILE A 74 11.48 -1.24 -1.77
C ILE A 74 12.23 -2.44 -2.35
N PRO A 75 13.24 -3.00 -1.66
CA PRO A 75 13.91 -4.21 -2.12
C PRO A 75 12.86 -5.30 -2.29
N ALA A 76 12.93 -6.02 -3.40
CA ALA A 76 11.96 -7.05 -3.69
C ALA A 76 12.59 -8.21 -4.45
N GLU A 77 12.19 -9.42 -4.09
CA GLU A 77 12.70 -10.65 -4.66
C GLU A 77 11.64 -11.32 -5.53
N SER A 78 12.07 -11.78 -6.71
CA SER A 78 11.21 -12.49 -7.64
C SER A 78 11.28 -13.99 -7.40
N SER A 79 10.13 -14.61 -7.19
CA SER A 79 9.95 -16.04 -7.00
C SER A 79 8.88 -16.60 -7.95
N ILE A 80 8.93 -17.91 -8.18
CA ILE A 80 7.95 -18.61 -9.02
C ILE A 80 6.79 -19.08 -8.12
N PHE A 81 5.57 -18.77 -8.53
CA PHE A 81 4.34 -19.24 -7.91
C PHE A 81 3.56 -20.11 -8.90
N SER A 82 2.81 -21.06 -8.36
CA SER A 82 1.82 -21.85 -9.10
C SER A 82 0.42 -21.34 -8.81
N VAL A 83 -0.42 -21.24 -9.84
CA VAL A 83 -1.83 -20.87 -9.70
C VAL A 83 -2.58 -22.02 -9.04
N LEU A 84 -3.19 -21.77 -7.87
CA LEU A 84 -4.09 -22.72 -7.22
C LEU A 84 -5.52 -22.56 -7.70
N ALA A 85 -5.97 -21.31 -7.84
CA ALA A 85 -7.32 -20.99 -8.27
C ALA A 85 -7.35 -19.68 -9.06
N HIS A 86 -8.23 -19.65 -10.06
CA HIS A 86 -8.55 -18.48 -10.86
C HIS A 86 -10.08 -18.34 -10.89
N ASN A 87 -10.60 -17.26 -10.32
CA ASN A 87 -12.04 -17.03 -10.21
C ASN A 87 -12.42 -15.65 -10.76
N SER A 88 -13.51 -15.56 -11.51
CA SER A 88 -14.12 -14.26 -11.82
C SER A 88 -14.72 -13.68 -10.54
N VAL A 89 -14.41 -12.43 -10.24
CA VAL A 89 -14.97 -11.69 -9.09
C VAL A 89 -16.00 -10.67 -9.57
N SER A 90 -15.76 -10.07 -10.74
CA SER A 90 -16.70 -9.22 -11.48
C SER A 90 -16.40 -9.31 -12.98
N ASP A 91 -17.14 -8.55 -13.80
CA ASP A 91 -16.92 -8.49 -15.25
C ASP A 91 -15.52 -7.97 -15.63
N ASP A 92 -14.92 -7.13 -14.77
CA ASP A 92 -13.61 -6.50 -15.00
C ASP A 92 -12.59 -6.84 -13.90
N SER A 93 -12.82 -7.90 -13.11
CA SER A 93 -11.90 -8.31 -12.04
C SER A 93 -11.84 -9.82 -11.85
N ILE A 94 -10.63 -10.33 -11.65
CA ILE A 94 -10.35 -11.73 -11.33
C ILE A 94 -9.59 -11.86 -10.02
N GLY A 95 -9.83 -12.96 -9.31
CA GLY A 95 -9.13 -13.33 -8.09
C GLY A 95 -8.22 -14.51 -8.37
N LEU A 96 -6.94 -14.38 -8.00
CA LEU A 96 -5.96 -15.46 -8.08
C LEU A 96 -5.57 -15.91 -6.67
N ALA A 97 -5.54 -17.22 -6.45
CA ALA A 97 -4.87 -17.82 -5.31
C ALA A 97 -3.60 -18.53 -5.80
N LEU A 98 -2.48 -18.27 -5.15
CA LEU A 98 -1.14 -18.62 -5.61
C LEU A 98 -0.39 -19.40 -4.52
N LEU A 99 0.28 -20.47 -4.93
CA LEU A 99 1.16 -21.27 -4.08
C LEU A 99 2.63 -20.94 -4.37
N GLY A 100 3.35 -20.54 -3.35
CA GLY A 100 4.78 -20.23 -3.42
C GLY A 100 5.32 -19.76 -2.08
N PRO A 101 6.61 -19.38 -2.02
CA PRO A 101 7.23 -18.87 -0.80
C PRO A 101 6.71 -17.45 -0.51
N SER A 102 5.62 -17.35 0.26
CA SER A 102 5.02 -16.07 0.65
C SER A 102 4.64 -16.08 2.12
N ASP A 103 5.01 -15.01 2.81
CA ASP A 103 4.53 -14.60 4.13
C ASP A 103 3.69 -13.30 4.07
N GLU A 104 3.41 -12.81 2.86
CA GLU A 104 2.54 -11.64 2.65
C GLU A 104 1.15 -11.86 3.25
N SER A 105 0.54 -10.77 3.68
CA SER A 105 -0.79 -10.75 4.26
C SER A 105 -1.56 -9.52 3.80
N PHE A 106 -2.81 -9.41 4.23
CA PHE A 106 -3.70 -8.34 3.82
C PHE A 106 -3.05 -6.95 3.86
N GLY A 107 -3.07 -6.26 2.72
CA GLY A 107 -2.55 -4.90 2.59
C GLY A 107 -1.08 -4.81 2.16
N ASP A 108 -0.36 -5.92 2.11
CA ASP A 108 1.02 -5.93 1.61
C ASP A 108 1.05 -5.77 0.08
N ARG A 109 2.14 -5.16 -0.42
CA ARG A 109 2.34 -4.91 -1.86
C ARG A 109 2.98 -6.11 -2.52
N VAL A 110 2.38 -6.54 -3.61
CA VAL A 110 2.79 -7.70 -4.39
C VAL A 110 2.82 -7.30 -5.84
N SER A 111 3.83 -7.73 -6.58
CA SER A 111 3.89 -7.50 -8.02
C SER A 111 3.83 -8.81 -8.78
N VAL A 112 2.96 -8.92 -9.77
CA VAL A 112 2.75 -10.15 -10.54
C VAL A 112 3.15 -9.99 -12.01
N SER A 113 3.71 -11.04 -12.60
CA SER A 113 4.00 -11.10 -14.03
C SER A 113 3.57 -12.43 -14.65
N PHE A 114 2.89 -12.33 -15.79
CA PHE A 114 2.33 -13.49 -16.52
C PHE A 114 3.28 -14.03 -17.60
N SER A 115 4.44 -13.41 -17.81
CA SER A 115 5.43 -13.83 -18.81
C SER A 115 6.31 -14.95 -18.25
N PHE A 116 5.78 -16.18 -18.16
CA PHE A 116 6.58 -17.37 -17.83
C PHE A 116 7.04 -18.15 -19.09
N LYS A 117 6.40 -17.94 -20.24
CA LYS A 117 6.79 -18.59 -21.50
C LYS A 117 7.90 -17.80 -22.19
N ASN A 118 9.14 -18.22 -21.91
CA ASN A 118 10.40 -17.78 -22.51
C ASN A 118 10.28 -17.32 -23.98
N PHE A 119 10.20 -16.01 -24.20
CA PHE A 119 10.73 -15.41 -25.42
C PHE A 119 12.04 -14.70 -25.06
N PRO A 120 13.15 -15.00 -25.74
CA PRO A 120 14.39 -14.26 -25.51
C PRO A 120 14.17 -12.80 -25.91
N GLY A 121 14.15 -11.91 -24.90
CA GLY A 121 13.96 -10.47 -25.08
C GLY A 121 12.69 -9.90 -24.43
N ASP A 122 11.78 -10.73 -23.91
CA ASP A 122 10.59 -10.24 -23.21
C ASP A 122 10.98 -9.90 -21.75
N LEU A 123 11.08 -8.60 -21.45
CA LEU A 123 11.28 -8.12 -20.09
C LEU A 123 9.99 -8.42 -19.31
N ALA A 124 10.10 -9.16 -18.21
CA ALA A 124 8.95 -9.46 -17.36
C ALA A 124 8.28 -8.14 -16.92
N HIS A 125 7.07 -7.90 -17.42
CA HIS A 125 6.27 -6.76 -17.01
C HIS A 125 5.54 -7.12 -15.72
N PHE A 126 5.85 -6.38 -14.65
CA PHE A 126 5.30 -6.59 -13.32
C PHE A 126 4.19 -5.58 -13.05
N HIS A 127 3.07 -6.08 -12.54
CA HIS A 127 1.90 -5.29 -12.16
C HIS A 127 1.74 -5.30 -10.65
N GLU A 128 1.80 -4.13 -10.02
CA GLU A 128 1.61 -3.97 -8.57
C GLU A 128 0.13 -4.20 -8.21
N CYS A 129 -0.11 -4.98 -7.17
CA CYS A 129 -1.41 -5.25 -6.59
C CYS A 129 -1.27 -5.44 -5.06
N MET A 130 -2.41 -5.56 -4.39
CA MET A 130 -2.48 -5.75 -2.95
C MET A 130 -2.75 -7.22 -2.62
N ALA A 131 -2.00 -7.77 -1.67
CA ALA A 131 -2.32 -9.06 -1.06
C ALA A 131 -3.62 -8.94 -0.25
N VAL A 132 -4.51 -9.92 -0.42
CA VAL A 132 -5.84 -9.97 0.22
C VAL A 132 -6.06 -11.25 1.02
N ASN A 133 -5.02 -12.07 1.19
CA ASN A 133 -5.07 -13.26 2.02
C ASN A 133 -4.83 -12.94 3.51
N PRO A 134 -5.39 -13.74 4.43
CA PRO A 134 -4.97 -13.70 5.83
C PRO A 134 -3.54 -14.21 5.98
N ALA A 135 -2.90 -13.86 7.10
CA ALA A 135 -1.54 -14.30 7.41
C ALA A 135 -1.45 -15.83 7.46
N GLY A 136 -0.44 -16.40 6.79
CA GLY A 136 -0.20 -17.84 6.72
C GLY A 136 -1.06 -18.62 5.73
N ALA A 137 -2.00 -17.98 5.03
CA ALA A 137 -2.73 -18.59 3.92
C ALA A 137 -1.96 -18.44 2.59
N PRO A 138 -2.31 -19.23 1.55
CA PRO A 138 -1.79 -19.01 0.21
C PRO A 138 -2.02 -17.58 -0.26
N LEU A 139 -1.04 -17.03 -0.99
CA LEU A 139 -1.09 -15.66 -1.49
C LEU A 139 -2.34 -15.47 -2.34
N LYS A 140 -3.15 -14.45 -2.02
CA LYS A 140 -4.34 -14.12 -2.79
C LYS A 140 -4.24 -12.68 -3.27
N VAL A 141 -4.52 -12.47 -4.54
CA VAL A 141 -4.54 -11.13 -5.17
C VAL A 141 -5.81 -10.97 -6.00
N VAL A 142 -6.29 -9.72 -6.10
CA VAL A 142 -7.36 -9.34 -7.02
C VAL A 142 -6.75 -8.48 -8.11
N LEU A 143 -7.00 -8.87 -9.37
CA LEU A 143 -6.53 -8.16 -10.55
C LEU A 143 -7.72 -7.48 -11.21
N GLN A 144 -7.55 -6.21 -11.56
CA GLN A 144 -8.59 -5.40 -12.17
C GLN A 144 -8.15 -4.96 -13.55
N LYS A 145 -8.98 -5.18 -14.57
CA LYS A 145 -8.66 -4.97 -15.98
C LYS A 145 -8.06 -3.60 -16.28
N SER A 146 -8.53 -2.54 -15.60
CA SER A 146 -8.07 -1.16 -15.79
C SER A 146 -6.58 -0.94 -15.52
N HIS A 147 -5.90 -1.86 -14.83
CA HIS A 147 -4.49 -1.78 -14.50
C HIS A 147 -3.58 -2.55 -15.47
N PHE A 148 -4.17 -3.25 -16.44
CA PHE A 148 -3.44 -4.11 -17.36
C PHE A 148 -3.56 -3.61 -18.79
N SER A 149 -2.54 -3.93 -19.60
CA SER A 149 -2.68 -3.89 -21.05
C SER A 149 -3.68 -4.95 -21.50
N ASP A 150 -4.29 -4.77 -22.68
CA ASP A 150 -5.19 -5.80 -23.26
C ASP A 150 -4.48 -7.15 -23.39
N GLU A 151 -3.18 -7.15 -23.72
CA GLU A 151 -2.37 -8.36 -23.84
C GLU A 151 -2.17 -9.06 -22.51
N ASP A 152 -1.75 -8.33 -21.47
CA ASP A 152 -1.52 -8.90 -20.14
C ASP A 152 -2.83 -9.35 -19.50
N TRP A 153 -3.94 -8.64 -19.76
CA TRP A 153 -5.26 -9.04 -19.31
C TRP A 153 -5.70 -10.37 -19.93
N LEU A 154 -5.49 -10.55 -21.24
CA LEU A 154 -5.76 -11.82 -21.91
C LEU A 154 -4.89 -12.96 -21.36
N LYS A 155 -3.60 -12.69 -21.06
CA LYS A 155 -2.73 -13.67 -20.40
C LYS A 155 -3.28 -14.05 -19.02
N ALA A 156 -3.67 -13.06 -18.22
CA ALA A 156 -4.23 -13.29 -16.88
C ALA A 156 -5.53 -14.12 -16.92
N LEU A 157 -6.43 -13.83 -17.87
CA LEU A 157 -7.66 -14.59 -18.08
C LEU A 157 -7.43 -16.03 -18.57
N SER A 158 -6.29 -16.29 -19.22
CA SER A 158 -5.95 -17.63 -19.74
C SER A 158 -5.32 -18.56 -18.70
N LEU A 159 -5.03 -18.05 -17.50
CA LEU A 159 -4.40 -18.83 -16.43
C LEU A 159 -5.29 -19.98 -15.98
N SER A 160 -4.68 -21.16 -15.88
CA SER A 160 -5.28 -22.37 -15.34
C SER A 160 -4.57 -22.79 -14.06
N PRO A 161 -5.19 -23.63 -13.21
CA PRO A 161 -4.49 -24.27 -12.10
C PRO A 161 -3.19 -24.94 -12.57
N ASP A 162 -2.16 -24.88 -11.74
CA ASP A 162 -0.78 -25.32 -11.98
C ASP A 162 0.06 -24.47 -12.95
N ASP A 163 -0.53 -23.50 -13.65
CA ASP A 163 0.25 -22.52 -14.41
C ASP A 163 1.20 -21.75 -13.49
N ARG A 164 2.34 -21.35 -14.07
CA ARG A 164 3.40 -20.67 -13.34
C ARG A 164 3.43 -19.19 -13.68
N MET A 165 3.70 -18.39 -12.66
CA MET A 165 3.88 -16.96 -12.78
C MET A 165 5.04 -16.48 -11.93
N PHE A 166 5.63 -15.34 -12.31
CA PHE A 166 6.57 -14.65 -11.46
C PHE A 166 5.81 -13.73 -10.51
N VAL A 167 6.20 -13.78 -9.24
CA VAL A 167 5.70 -12.89 -8.21
C VAL A 167 6.90 -12.25 -7.56
N GLN A 168 6.88 -10.93 -7.48
CA GLN A 168 7.89 -10.14 -6.81
C GLN A 168 7.33 -9.64 -5.48
N LEU A 169 8.01 -10.02 -4.40
CA LEU A 169 7.61 -9.78 -3.02
C LEU A 169 8.59 -8.83 -2.33
N SER A 170 8.06 -7.92 -1.50
CA SER A 170 8.90 -6.96 -0.80
C SER A 170 9.73 -7.64 0.29
N THR A 171 11.03 -7.40 0.35
CA THR A 171 11.93 -7.96 1.37
C THR A 171 12.32 -6.90 2.41
N GLY A 172 12.61 -7.36 3.63
CA GLY A 172 13.00 -6.48 4.75
C GLY A 172 11.92 -5.53 5.26
N VAL A 173 10.67 -5.72 4.82
CA VAL A 173 9.49 -4.99 5.30
C VAL A 173 8.66 -5.89 6.21
N ARG A 174 8.15 -5.33 7.31
CA ARG A 174 7.20 -6.02 8.19
C ARG A 174 5.92 -6.32 7.40
N LYS A 175 5.45 -7.56 7.40
CA LYS A 175 4.20 -8.01 6.76
C LYS A 175 2.97 -7.59 7.56
N GLY A 176 1.83 -7.46 6.88
CA GLY A 176 0.59 -6.92 7.44
C GLY A 176 0.72 -5.45 7.81
N ARG A 177 1.62 -4.75 7.09
CA ARG A 177 2.06 -3.39 7.43
C ARG A 177 0.89 -2.42 7.44
N LEU A 178 -0.04 -2.59 6.50
CA LEU A 178 -1.12 -1.64 6.27
C LEU A 178 -1.93 -1.39 7.55
N LEU A 179 -2.49 -2.45 8.13
CA LEU A 179 -3.32 -2.33 9.34
C LEU A 179 -2.48 -1.95 10.57
N PHE A 180 -1.25 -2.47 10.66
CA PHE A 180 -0.35 -2.13 11.77
C PHE A 180 0.03 -0.64 11.77
N GLU A 181 0.33 -0.06 10.61
CA GLU A 181 0.72 1.35 10.50
C GLU A 181 -0.44 2.32 10.68
N MET A 182 -1.66 1.87 10.42
CA MET A 182 -2.86 2.66 10.71
C MET A 182 -3.15 2.74 12.21
N ASP A 183 -2.63 1.82 13.03
CA ASP A 183 -2.82 1.80 14.49
C ASP A 183 -4.30 1.92 14.92
N ILE A 184 -5.17 1.16 14.26
CA ILE A 184 -6.63 1.22 14.41
C ILE A 184 -7.23 0.09 15.26
N ALA A 185 -6.41 -0.73 15.93
CA ALA A 185 -6.88 -1.93 16.63
C ALA A 185 -7.96 -1.62 17.68
N ASP A 186 -7.80 -0.50 18.40
CA ASP A 186 -8.69 -0.07 19.48
C ASP A 186 -9.61 1.10 19.08
N ALA A 187 -9.69 1.44 17.79
CA ALA A 187 -10.44 2.58 17.32
C ALA A 187 -11.63 2.16 16.44
N PRO A 188 -12.81 2.79 16.60
CA PRO A 188 -13.92 2.60 15.68
C PRO A 188 -13.51 2.94 14.25
N VAL A 189 -13.72 2.02 13.32
CA VAL A 189 -13.24 2.17 11.93
C VAL A 189 -14.33 1.86 10.91
N VAL A 190 -14.37 2.67 9.85
CA VAL A 190 -15.14 2.42 8.64
C VAL A 190 -14.24 2.41 7.41
N VAL A 191 -14.65 1.66 6.39
CA VAL A 191 -13.99 1.66 5.08
C VAL A 191 -14.91 2.33 4.06
N ILE A 192 -14.36 3.22 3.26
CA ILE A 192 -15.03 3.86 2.13
C ILE A 192 -14.24 3.55 0.86
N SER A 193 -14.84 2.83 -0.08
CA SER A 193 -14.19 2.51 -1.36
C SER A 193 -14.65 3.48 -2.45
N SER A 194 -13.74 3.82 -3.37
CA SER A 194 -14.16 4.28 -4.70
C SER A 194 -14.94 3.17 -5.43
N PRO A 195 -15.78 3.52 -6.43
CA PRO A 195 -16.58 2.53 -7.15
C PRO A 195 -15.75 1.39 -7.76
N GLU A 196 -14.59 1.73 -8.33
CA GLU A 196 -13.65 0.75 -8.88
C GLU A 196 -13.13 -0.24 -7.82
N ASN A 197 -13.06 0.17 -6.56
CA ASN A 197 -12.52 -0.62 -5.45
C ASN A 197 -13.60 -1.33 -4.62
N ALA A 198 -14.85 -1.32 -5.09
CA ALA A 198 -15.96 -2.02 -4.43
C ALA A 198 -15.71 -3.53 -4.31
N VAL A 199 -15.00 -4.11 -5.28
CA VAL A 199 -14.62 -5.54 -5.32
C VAL A 199 -13.82 -5.99 -4.08
N PHE A 200 -13.20 -5.05 -3.37
CA PHE A 200 -12.40 -5.33 -2.18
C PHE A 200 -13.21 -5.39 -0.87
N GLU A 201 -14.51 -5.08 -0.89
CA GLU A 201 -15.36 -5.02 0.32
C GLU A 201 -15.32 -6.31 1.18
N PRO A 202 -15.45 -7.52 0.61
CA PRO A 202 -15.38 -8.75 1.41
C PRO A 202 -14.02 -8.93 2.09
N TYR A 203 -12.94 -8.55 1.41
CA TYR A 203 -11.57 -8.70 1.93
C TYR A 203 -11.28 -7.70 3.05
N TRP A 204 -11.76 -6.47 2.92
CA TRP A 204 -11.69 -5.48 4.00
C TRP A 204 -12.47 -5.93 5.23
N ARG A 205 -13.68 -6.46 5.01
CA ARG A 205 -14.53 -6.98 6.09
C ARG A 205 -13.84 -8.11 6.84
N ASP A 206 -13.34 -9.12 6.13
CA ASP A 206 -12.66 -10.27 6.75
C ASP A 206 -11.40 -9.82 7.51
N ALA A 207 -10.55 -9.00 6.88
CA ALA A 207 -9.31 -8.54 7.49
C ALA A 207 -9.53 -7.65 8.72
N LEU A 208 -10.53 -6.76 8.69
CA LEU A 208 -10.81 -5.87 9.82
C LEU A 208 -11.54 -6.58 10.96
N LEU A 209 -12.41 -7.55 10.69
CA LEU A 209 -13.05 -8.34 11.75
C LEU A 209 -12.04 -9.18 12.54
N ASP A 210 -11.00 -9.67 11.88
CA ASP A 210 -9.89 -10.36 12.55
C ASP A 210 -8.97 -9.40 13.32
N PHE A 211 -8.89 -8.14 12.90
CA PHE A 211 -7.97 -7.14 13.46
C PHE A 211 -8.57 -6.29 14.59
N THR A 212 -9.85 -5.91 14.48
CA THR A 212 -10.54 -5.05 15.45
C THR A 212 -12.00 -5.45 15.63
N SER A 213 -12.44 -5.45 16.88
CA SER A 213 -13.85 -5.64 17.24
C SER A 213 -14.72 -4.40 16.95
N SER A 214 -14.10 -3.27 16.59
CA SER A 214 -14.76 -1.97 16.39
C SER A 214 -14.93 -1.60 14.91
N PHE A 215 -15.01 -2.59 14.03
CA PHE A 215 -15.34 -2.35 12.62
C PHE A 215 -16.84 -2.04 12.47
N LEU A 216 -17.16 -0.84 11.99
CA LEU A 216 -18.53 -0.32 11.93
C LEU A 216 -19.18 -0.44 10.55
N GLY A 217 -18.41 -0.76 9.51
CA GLY A 217 -18.94 -1.10 8.19
C GLY A 217 -18.13 -0.58 7.01
N HIS A 218 -18.65 -0.91 5.84
CA HIS A 218 -18.12 -0.52 4.54
C HIS A 218 -19.15 0.28 3.76
N TYR A 219 -18.70 1.32 3.05
CA TYR A 219 -19.51 2.09 2.11
C TYR A 219 -18.79 2.20 0.76
N THR A 220 -19.54 2.08 -0.34
CA THR A 220 -19.02 2.30 -1.69
C THR A 220 -19.56 3.60 -2.23
N LEU A 221 -18.68 4.52 -2.61
CA LEU A 221 -19.08 5.74 -3.30
C LEU A 221 -19.78 5.41 -4.61
N PHE A 222 -20.85 6.13 -4.95
CA PHE A 222 -21.50 5.92 -6.24
C PHE A 222 -20.60 6.37 -7.40
N ALA A 223 -20.74 5.70 -8.54
CA ALA A 223 -19.99 6.02 -9.74
C ALA A 223 -20.51 7.30 -10.41
N CYS A 224 -19.63 8.28 -10.62
CA CYS A 224 -19.93 9.48 -11.39
C CYS A 224 -18.66 10.06 -12.04
N ASN A 225 -18.85 10.99 -12.99
CA ASN A 225 -17.76 11.61 -13.74
C ASN A 225 -16.84 12.47 -12.85
N ASP A 226 -17.40 13.09 -11.82
CA ASP A 226 -16.68 13.87 -10.83
C ASP A 226 -16.95 13.28 -9.44
N LEU A 227 -16.00 12.47 -8.96
CA LEU A 227 -16.15 11.71 -7.71
C LEU A 227 -16.33 12.62 -6.48
N THR A 228 -16.00 13.92 -6.58
CA THR A 228 -16.27 14.87 -5.49
C THR A 228 -17.76 15.03 -5.21
N LEU A 229 -18.62 14.80 -6.22
CA LEU A 229 -20.07 14.78 -6.06
C LEU A 229 -20.53 13.62 -5.17
N SER A 230 -19.81 12.49 -5.19
CA SER A 230 -20.10 11.35 -4.32
C SER A 230 -19.83 11.64 -2.84
N LEU A 231 -19.03 12.68 -2.53
CA LEU A 231 -18.84 13.14 -1.15
C LEU A 231 -20.00 13.99 -0.63
N ALA A 232 -20.85 14.53 -1.51
CA ALA A 232 -22.02 15.31 -1.12
C ALA A 232 -23.29 14.44 -0.97
N ASP A 233 -23.13 13.11 -1.00
CA ASP A 233 -24.24 12.17 -0.97
C ASP A 233 -24.90 12.08 0.40
N ASP A 234 -26.23 12.12 0.43
CA ASP A 234 -27.00 12.00 1.67
C ASP A 234 -26.84 10.61 2.31
N GLU A 235 -26.68 9.54 1.51
CA GLU A 235 -26.47 8.19 2.05
C GLU A 235 -25.10 8.03 2.70
N LEU A 236 -24.05 8.63 2.12
CA LEU A 236 -22.72 8.67 2.73
C LEU A 236 -22.75 9.44 4.06
N ILE A 237 -23.41 10.60 4.10
CA ILE A 237 -23.55 11.40 5.32
C ILE A 237 -24.31 10.60 6.38
N ALA A 238 -25.41 9.95 6.01
CA ALA A 238 -26.19 9.11 6.92
C ALA A 238 -25.38 7.91 7.44
N PHE A 239 -24.59 7.26 6.57
CA PHE A 239 -23.67 6.19 6.95
C PHE A 239 -22.66 6.65 8.01
N LEU A 240 -22.00 7.79 7.78
CA LEU A 240 -21.02 8.33 8.73
C LEU A 240 -21.66 8.78 10.05
N GLN A 241 -22.84 9.40 10.00
CA GLN A 241 -23.57 9.79 11.20
C GLN A 241 -23.97 8.58 12.04
N LYS A 242 -24.42 7.50 11.39
CA LYS A 242 -24.72 6.24 12.06
C LYS A 242 -23.46 5.64 12.68
N ALA A 243 -22.35 5.56 11.93
CA ALA A 243 -21.09 5.05 12.45
C ALA A 243 -20.60 5.87 13.67
N LEU A 244 -20.72 7.20 13.63
CA LEU A 244 -20.40 8.05 14.79
C LEU A 244 -21.27 7.74 16.00
N ALA A 245 -22.58 7.53 15.79
CA ALA A 245 -23.50 7.16 16.87
C ALA A 245 -23.18 5.77 17.46
N ASP A 246 -22.80 4.81 16.61
CA ASP A 246 -22.47 3.44 17.02
C ASP A 246 -21.04 3.31 17.59
N SER A 247 -20.19 4.33 17.42
CA SER A 247 -18.79 4.30 17.85
C SER A 247 -18.57 4.41 19.36
N ASP A 248 -19.57 4.86 20.12
CA ASP A 248 -19.48 5.22 21.54
C ASP A 248 -18.27 6.14 21.89
N SER A 249 -17.68 6.79 20.88
CA SER A 249 -16.41 7.51 20.96
C SER A 249 -16.49 8.86 20.25
N THR A 250 -15.57 9.76 20.59
CA THR A 250 -15.39 11.02 19.85
C THR A 250 -14.52 10.87 18.61
N SER A 251 -13.99 9.67 18.35
CA SER A 251 -13.10 9.39 17.23
C SER A 251 -13.63 8.29 16.32
N LEU A 252 -13.64 8.55 15.02
CA LEU A 252 -13.94 7.57 13.97
C LEU A 252 -12.79 7.58 12.97
N GLN A 253 -12.16 6.42 12.77
CA GLN A 253 -11.11 6.21 11.79
C GLN A 253 -11.74 5.85 10.45
N LEU A 254 -11.27 6.50 9.39
CA LEU A 254 -11.78 6.31 8.03
C LEU A 254 -10.66 5.78 7.16
N ILE A 255 -10.90 4.65 6.51
CA ILE A 255 -10.03 4.12 5.47
C ILE A 255 -10.68 4.43 4.14
N TYR A 256 -10.07 5.32 3.36
CA TYR A 256 -10.48 5.54 1.97
C TYR A 256 -9.63 4.69 1.03
N HIS A 257 -10.25 3.71 0.38
CA HIS A 257 -9.63 2.89 -0.65
C HIS A 257 -9.92 3.48 -2.03
N GLY A 258 -9.02 4.35 -2.51
CA GLY A 258 -9.15 5.04 -3.79
C GLY A 258 -8.11 6.15 -4.00
N GLN A 259 -8.03 6.68 -5.23
CA GLN A 259 -6.95 7.61 -5.63
C GLN A 259 -7.43 8.96 -6.18
N LYS A 260 -8.73 9.13 -6.44
CA LYS A 260 -9.27 10.30 -7.16
C LYS A 260 -9.73 11.45 -6.27
N LEU A 261 -9.82 11.24 -4.95
CA LEU A 261 -10.21 12.26 -3.99
C LEU A 261 -9.00 12.71 -3.18
N SER A 262 -8.82 14.03 -3.05
CA SER A 262 -7.76 14.61 -2.23
C SER A 262 -8.17 14.69 -0.77
N ALA A 263 -7.20 14.85 0.13
CA ALA A 263 -7.46 15.15 1.53
C ALA A 263 -8.27 16.45 1.71
N GLN A 264 -8.15 17.41 0.78
CA GLN A 264 -8.92 18.64 0.82
C GLN A 264 -10.40 18.40 0.53
N ASP A 265 -10.72 17.55 -0.44
CA ASP A 265 -12.10 17.17 -0.77
C ASP A 265 -12.77 16.48 0.43
N TRP A 266 -12.07 15.52 1.03
CA TRP A 266 -12.52 14.87 2.26
C TRP A 266 -12.73 15.85 3.41
N ASN A 267 -11.84 16.84 3.61
CA ASN A 267 -11.98 17.81 4.68
C ASN A 267 -13.27 18.63 4.61
N VAL A 268 -13.80 18.87 3.40
CA VAL A 268 -15.07 19.59 3.23
C VAL A 268 -16.23 18.75 3.81
N LEU A 269 -16.25 17.45 3.56
CA LEU A 269 -17.26 16.51 4.08
C LEU A 269 -17.08 16.24 5.58
N LEU A 270 -15.85 16.03 6.04
CA LEU A 270 -15.57 15.55 7.40
C LEU A 270 -15.71 16.64 8.47
N ARG A 271 -15.46 17.91 8.11
CA ARG A 271 -15.48 19.04 9.06
C ARG A 271 -16.85 19.26 9.73
N PRO A 272 -17.99 19.27 9.02
CA PRO A 272 -19.32 19.33 9.64
C PRO A 272 -19.59 18.18 10.63
N LEU A 273 -19.04 17.00 10.37
CA LEU A 273 -19.17 15.80 11.21
C LEU A 273 -18.18 15.79 12.39
N ARG A 274 -17.32 16.82 12.51
CA ARG A 274 -16.24 16.92 13.52
C ARG A 274 -15.23 15.78 13.47
N ILE A 275 -15.09 15.13 12.31
CA ILE A 275 -14.05 14.14 12.07
C ILE A 275 -12.80 14.88 11.61
N HIS A 276 -11.68 14.61 12.28
CA HIS A 276 -10.41 15.27 12.01
C HIS A 276 -9.68 14.61 10.83
N PRO A 277 -8.93 15.39 10.02
CA PRO A 277 -8.24 14.87 8.84
C PRO A 277 -7.16 13.82 9.14
N ASN A 278 -6.60 13.83 10.36
CA ASN A 278 -5.61 12.84 10.80
C ASN A 278 -6.24 11.46 11.11
N GLN A 279 -7.57 11.34 11.03
CA GLN A 279 -8.30 10.09 11.18
C GLN A 279 -8.59 9.43 9.82
N LEU A 280 -8.13 10.04 8.72
CA LEU A 280 -8.33 9.54 7.36
C LEU A 280 -7.05 8.89 6.84
N TYR A 281 -7.15 7.61 6.51
CA TYR A 281 -6.09 6.82 5.88
C TYR A 281 -6.41 6.62 4.40
N PHE A 282 -5.42 6.89 3.54
CA PHE A 282 -5.53 6.65 2.10
C PHE A 282 -4.87 5.32 1.74
N VAL A 283 -5.64 4.43 1.12
CA VAL A 283 -5.16 3.17 0.55
C VAL A 283 -5.32 3.25 -0.97
N ARG A 284 -4.27 2.85 -1.67
CA ARG A 284 -4.14 3.00 -3.11
C ARG A 284 -4.32 1.68 -3.84
#